data_AF-A0A3C0AD84-F1
#
_entry.id   AF-A0A3C0AD84-F1
#
_cell.length_a   1.000
_cell.length_b   1.000
_cell.length_c   1.000
_cell.angle_alpha   90.00
_cell.angle_beta   90.00
_cell.angle_gamma   90.00
#
_symmetry.space_group_name_H-M   'P 1'
#
loop_
_entity.id
_entity.type
_entity.pdbx_description
1 polymer ?
#
loop_
_entity_poly.entity_id
_entity_poly.type
_entity_poly.pdbx_seq_one_letter_code
_entity_poly.pdbx_strand_id
1 'polypeptide(L)'
;MVDQVQSLRQGGTGTRSEEETQPVSMPEKFESGNHNAPGLIGLRAALEYVLEQGVAQFRQHEQQLTAQLLEGLQQLPGFLLPGPGAAEDRVGVVSLVSQFAQPQVLAS
;
A
#
# COMPACT_ATOMS: atom_id res chain seq x y z
N MET A 1 -6.64 25.84 -5.59
CA MET A 1 -5.58 24.83 -5.36
C MET A 1 -4.78 24.56 -6.62
N VAL A 2 -5.45 24.29 -7.75
CA VAL A 2 -4.81 24.10 -9.07
C VAL A 2 -3.83 25.24 -9.40
N ASP A 3 -4.21 26.50 -9.23
CA ASP A 3 -3.38 27.65 -9.61
C ASP A 3 -2.15 27.93 -8.73
N GLN A 4 -1.99 27.18 -7.62
CA GLN A 4 -0.87 27.40 -6.68
C GLN A 4 0.42 26.68 -7.10
N VAL A 5 0.35 25.74 -8.04
CA VAL A 5 1.51 25.01 -8.55
C VAL A 5 1.69 25.32 -10.03
N GLN A 6 2.81 25.97 -10.37
CA GLN A 6 3.19 26.30 -11.74
C GLN A 6 4.32 25.38 -12.20
N SER A 7 4.23 24.91 -13.44
CA SER A 7 5.24 24.04 -14.04
C SER A 7 6.53 24.82 -14.30
N LEU A 8 7.64 24.39 -13.70
CA LEU A 8 8.96 24.95 -13.99
C LEU A 8 9.44 24.57 -15.41
N ARG A 9 9.06 23.37 -15.85
CA ARG A 9 9.28 22.82 -17.20
C ARG A 9 8.07 21.98 -17.58
N GLN A 10 7.71 22.01 -18.86
CA GLN A 10 6.62 21.22 -19.41
C GLN A 10 7.06 20.52 -20.69
N GLY A 11 6.49 19.36 -20.94
CA GLY A 11 6.69 18.53 -22.13
C GLY A 11 5.86 17.25 -22.00
N GLY A 12 5.47 16.66 -23.14
CA GLY A 12 4.60 15.48 -23.18
C GLY A 12 3.27 15.70 -22.46
N THR A 13 2.27 16.25 -23.14
CA THR A 13 0.95 16.59 -22.56
C THR A 13 0.16 15.39 -22.04
N GLY A 14 0.59 14.17 -22.35
CA GLY A 14 -0.01 12.90 -21.90
C GLY A 14 -1.30 12.56 -22.62
N THR A 15 -2.23 13.50 -22.70
CA THR A 15 -3.56 13.34 -23.29
C THR A 15 -3.77 14.15 -24.57
N ARG A 16 -3.31 15.41 -24.61
CA ARG A 16 -3.46 16.34 -25.75
C ARG A 16 -2.15 16.57 -26.48
N SER A 17 -1.63 15.53 -27.14
CA SER A 17 -0.27 15.56 -27.72
C SER A 17 -0.09 16.57 -28.86
N GLU A 18 -1.20 17.08 -29.38
CA GLU A 18 -1.29 18.16 -30.37
C GLU A 18 -1.06 19.56 -29.78
N GLU A 19 -1.19 19.73 -28.46
CA GLU A 19 -0.93 21.00 -27.78
C GLU A 19 0.53 21.08 -27.32
N GLU A 20 1.17 22.25 -27.47
CA GLU A 20 2.54 22.48 -27.01
C GLU A 20 2.62 22.66 -25.47
N THR A 21 1.51 23.06 -24.86
CA THR A 21 1.40 23.38 -23.43
C THR A 21 0.70 22.27 -22.66
N GLN A 22 1.09 22.05 -21.40
CA GLN A 22 0.40 21.10 -20.53
C GLN A 22 -1.05 21.52 -20.27
N PRO A 23 -2.00 20.58 -20.20
CA PRO A 23 -3.35 20.87 -19.74
C PRO A 23 -3.34 21.52 -18.36
N VAL A 24 -4.24 22.47 -18.15
CA VAL A 24 -4.41 23.14 -16.85
C VAL A 24 -5.56 22.56 -16.03
N SER A 25 -6.37 21.69 -16.62
CA SER A 25 -7.45 20.97 -15.97
C SER A 25 -6.93 19.83 -15.10
N MET A 26 -7.68 19.53 -14.03
CA MET A 26 -7.45 18.32 -13.25
C MET A 26 -8.12 17.13 -13.93
N PRO A 27 -7.54 15.92 -13.86
CA PRO A 27 -6.26 15.61 -13.21
C PRO A 27 -5.03 15.84 -14.10
N GLU A 28 -5.22 16.06 -15.40
CA GLU A 28 -4.15 16.00 -16.41
C GLU A 28 -2.99 16.96 -16.14
N LYS A 29 -3.26 18.09 -15.50
CA LYS A 29 -2.24 19.05 -15.05
C LYS A 29 -1.07 18.41 -14.31
N PHE A 30 -1.32 17.35 -13.54
CA PHE A 30 -0.31 16.68 -12.72
C PHE A 30 0.12 15.32 -13.27
N GLU A 31 -0.36 14.92 -14.44
CA GLU A 31 -0.12 13.59 -15.01
C GLU A 31 0.51 13.69 -16.40
N SER A 32 1.57 14.50 -16.51
CA SER A 32 2.31 14.66 -17.76
C SER A 32 2.91 13.34 -18.27
N GLY A 33 3.00 13.21 -19.59
CA GLY A 33 3.63 12.10 -20.28
C GLY A 33 2.69 10.93 -20.51
N ASN A 34 3.18 9.91 -21.22
CA ASN A 34 2.39 8.72 -21.49
C ASN A 34 2.18 7.93 -20.20
N HIS A 35 0.92 7.74 -19.80
CA HIS A 35 0.60 7.04 -18.57
C HIS A 35 1.07 5.58 -18.59
N ASN A 36 1.28 5.02 -17.40
CA ASN A 36 1.41 3.59 -17.20
C ASN A 36 0.05 2.91 -17.36
N ALA A 37 -0.48 2.90 -18.58
CA ALA A 37 -1.78 2.31 -18.90
C ALA A 37 -1.92 0.85 -18.43
N PRO A 38 -0.92 -0.04 -18.62
CA PRO A 38 -0.99 -1.40 -18.08
C PRO A 38 -1.13 -1.44 -16.55
N GLY A 39 -0.35 -0.61 -15.83
CA GLY A 39 -0.43 -0.52 -14.37
C GLY A 39 -1.77 0.02 -13.88
N LEU A 40 -2.33 1.03 -14.55
CA LEU A 40 -3.64 1.61 -14.21
C LEU A 40 -4.78 0.60 -14.44
N ILE A 41 -4.73 -0.16 -15.54
CA ILE A 41 -5.71 -1.22 -15.81
C ILE A 41 -5.59 -2.34 -14.77
N GLY A 42 -4.37 -2.74 -14.41
CA GLY A 42 -4.13 -3.72 -13.35
C GLY A 42 -4.64 -3.26 -11.99
N LEU A 43 -4.41 -1.99 -11.64
CA LEU A 43 -4.94 -1.39 -10.42
C LEU A 43 -6.46 -1.40 -10.39
N ARG A 44 -7.12 -1.04 -11.50
CA ARG A 44 -8.58 -1.10 -11.62
C ARG A 44 -9.09 -2.52 -11.37
N ALA A 45 -8.52 -3.53 -12.01
CA ALA A 45 -8.94 -4.92 -11.82
C ALA A 45 -8.72 -5.38 -10.37
N ALA A 46 -7.60 -5.00 -9.75
CA ALA A 46 -7.34 -5.31 -8.35
C ALA A 46 -8.36 -4.64 -7.40
N LEU A 47 -8.74 -3.39 -7.67
CA LEU A 47 -9.77 -2.69 -6.91
C LEU A 47 -11.14 -3.33 -7.09
N GLU A 48 -11.52 -3.69 -8.32
CA GLU A 48 -12.77 -4.41 -8.59
C GLU A 48 -12.83 -5.72 -7.80
N TYR A 49 -11.75 -6.51 -7.80
CA TYR A 49 -11.63 -7.72 -6.99
C TYR A 49 -11.77 -7.45 -5.48
N VAL A 50 -11.03 -6.47 -4.95
CA VAL A 50 -11.07 -6.16 -3.51
C VAL A 50 -12.45 -5.66 -3.08
N LEU A 51 -13.12 -4.86 -3.91
CA LEU A 51 -14.46 -4.33 -3.63
C LEU A 51 -15.54 -5.40 -3.76
N GLU A 52 -15.39 -6.37 -4.67
CA GLU A 52 -16.31 -7.51 -4.82
C GLU A 52 -16.29 -8.41 -3.58
N GLN A 53 -15.11 -8.72 -3.03
CA GLN A 53 -14.99 -9.51 -1.79
C GLN A 53 -15.35 -8.68 -0.54
N GLY A 54 -14.97 -7.40 -0.54
CA GLY A 54 -15.26 -6.45 0.53
C GLY A 54 -14.11 -6.30 1.54
N VAL A 55 -13.72 -5.04 1.79
CA VAL A 55 -12.60 -4.69 2.68
C VAL A 55 -12.78 -5.23 4.11
N ALA A 56 -14.02 -5.27 4.61
CA ALA A 56 -14.32 -5.79 5.94
C ALA A 56 -14.03 -7.29 6.07
N GLN A 57 -14.25 -8.06 5.00
CA GLN A 57 -13.97 -9.50 4.98
C GLN A 57 -12.47 -9.77 5.07
N PHE A 58 -11.67 -9.05 4.29
CA PHE A 58 -10.21 -9.12 4.38
C PHE A 58 -9.71 -8.71 5.76
N ARG A 59 -10.24 -7.61 6.32
CA ARG A 59 -9.87 -7.15 7.67
C ARG A 59 -10.15 -8.23 8.72
N GLN A 60 -11.33 -8.87 8.67
CA GLN A 60 -11.68 -9.92 9.61
C GLN A 60 -10.75 -11.13 9.48
N HIS A 61 -10.44 -11.54 8.25
CA HIS A 61 -9.53 -12.65 8.00
C HIS A 61 -8.11 -12.37 8.49
N GLU A 62 -7.57 -11.18 8.18
CA GLU A 62 -6.25 -10.75 8.66
C GLU A 62 -6.21 -10.66 10.19
N GLN A 63 -7.26 -10.15 10.83
CA GLN A 63 -7.37 -10.09 12.30
C GLN A 63 -7.35 -11.49 12.92
N GLN A 64 -8.07 -12.45 12.35
CA GLN A 64 -8.09 -13.84 12.82
C GLN A 64 -6.69 -14.48 12.75
N LEU A 65 -6.01 -14.36 11.60
CA LEU A 65 -4.66 -14.89 11.43
C LEU A 65 -3.65 -14.20 12.35
N THR A 66 -3.78 -12.88 12.51
CA THR A 66 -2.90 -12.10 13.39
C THR A 66 -3.08 -12.48 14.84
N ALA A 67 -4.33 -12.66 15.30
CA ALA A 67 -4.63 -13.11 16.65
C ALA A 67 -4.02 -14.49 16.92
N GLN A 68 -4.20 -15.43 15.99
CA GLN A 68 -3.62 -16.77 16.09
C GLN A 68 -2.08 -16.73 16.19
N LEU A 69 -1.43 -15.91 15.35
CA LEU A 69 0.02 -15.77 15.37
C LEU A 69 0.52 -15.14 16.68
N LEU A 70 -0.14 -14.08 17.15
CA LEU A 70 0.21 -13.41 18.41
C LEU A 70 0.07 -14.35 19.60
N GLU A 71 -1.05 -15.07 19.70
CA GLU A 71 -1.29 -16.03 20.78
C GLU A 71 -0.20 -17.10 20.81
N GLY A 72 0.15 -17.66 19.65
CA GLY A 72 1.22 -18.65 19.55
C GLY A 72 2.59 -18.12 19.96
N LEU A 73 2.97 -16.94 19.45
CA LEU A 73 4.28 -16.35 19.75
C LEU A 73 4.41 -15.87 21.21
N GLN A 74 3.32 -15.39 21.82
CA GLN A 74 3.31 -14.97 23.23
C GLN A 74 3.56 -16.13 24.20
N GLN A 75 3.22 -17.37 23.79
CA GLN A 75 3.48 -18.57 24.59
C GLN A 75 4.94 -19.05 24.47
N LEU A 76 5.69 -18.57 23.48
CA LEU A 76 7.07 -18.98 23.25
C LEU A 76 8.06 -18.08 24.01
N PRO A 77 8.88 -18.63 24.91
CA PRO A 77 9.93 -17.85 25.55
C PRO A 77 10.99 -17.45 24.52
N GLY A 78 11.64 -16.30 24.75
CA GLY A 78 12.75 -15.82 23.90
C GLY A 78 12.31 -15.00 22.68
N PHE A 79 11.02 -14.72 22.52
CA PHE A 79 10.51 -13.76 21.53
C PHE A 79 9.98 -12.49 22.21
N LEU A 80 10.32 -11.35 21.63
CA LEU A 80 9.74 -10.05 21.94
C LEU A 80 8.91 -9.62 20.73
N LEU A 81 7.67 -9.18 20.98
CA LEU A 81 6.73 -8.75 19.94
C LEU A 81 6.42 -7.25 20.09
N PRO A 82 7.15 -6.35 19.40
CA PRO A 82 6.84 -4.93 19.41
C PRO A 82 5.44 -4.62 18.86
N GLY A 83 4.81 -3.57 19.40
CA GLY A 83 3.52 -3.06 18.96
C GLY A 83 2.32 -3.49 19.83
N PRO A 84 1.08 -3.13 19.42
CA PRO A 84 -0.13 -3.31 20.24
C PRO A 84 -0.48 -4.78 20.49
N GLY A 85 -0.64 -5.22 21.73
CA GLY A 85 -0.84 -6.65 22.04
C GLY A 85 -2.12 -7.28 21.47
N ALA A 86 -3.16 -6.47 21.22
CA ALA A 86 -4.42 -6.92 20.65
C ALA A 86 -4.38 -6.91 19.11
N ALA A 87 -5.01 -7.90 18.48
CA ALA A 87 -5.07 -8.00 17.02
C ALA A 87 -5.96 -6.90 16.40
N GLU A 88 -7.00 -6.43 17.10
CA GLU A 88 -7.84 -5.32 16.62
C GLU A 88 -7.09 -4.00 16.46
N ASP A 89 -6.04 -3.77 17.27
CA ASP A 89 -5.28 -2.52 17.31
C ASP A 89 -4.12 -2.48 16.31
N ARG A 90 -3.95 -3.53 15.50
CA ARG A 90 -2.90 -3.61 14.46
C ARG A 90 -3.47 -4.07 13.12
N VAL A 91 -2.64 -3.98 12.08
CA VAL A 91 -2.88 -4.62 10.77
C VAL A 91 -2.29 -6.03 10.76
N GLY A 92 -2.44 -6.75 9.64
CA GLY A 92 -1.90 -8.10 9.41
C GLY A 92 -0.36 -8.22 9.39
N VAL A 93 0.34 -7.51 10.27
CA VAL A 93 1.81 -7.46 10.36
C VAL A 93 2.23 -7.64 11.82
N VAL A 94 3.11 -8.60 12.06
CA VAL A 94 3.69 -8.88 13.37
C VAL A 94 5.21 -8.80 13.27
N SER A 95 5.78 -7.73 13.81
CA SER A 95 7.23 -7.66 14.03
C SER A 95 7.60 -8.51 15.24
N LEU A 96 8.73 -9.21 15.15
CA LEU A 96 9.25 -10.05 16.23
C LEU A 96 10.77 -9.90 16.33
N VAL A 97 11.28 -10.01 17.55
CA VAL A 97 12.71 -10.05 17.86
C VAL A 97 12.98 -11.35 18.61
N SER A 98 13.93 -12.13 18.14
CA SER A 98 14.32 -13.41 18.73
C SER A 98 15.60 -13.26 19.54
N GLN A 99 15.67 -13.94 20.68
CA GLN A 99 16.91 -14.10 21.45
C GLN A 99 17.82 -15.19 20.85
N PHE A 100 17.29 -16.02 19.95
CA PHE A 100 17.97 -17.19 19.42
C PHE A 100 18.80 -16.90 18.17
N ALA A 101 18.42 -15.89 17.38
CA ALA A 101 19.12 -15.54 16.15
C ALA A 101 18.92 -14.07 15.76
N GLN A 102 19.84 -13.53 14.97
CA GLN A 102 19.69 -12.21 14.35
C GLN A 102 18.56 -12.24 13.31
N PRO A 103 17.87 -11.11 13.05
CA PRO A 103 16.73 -11.07 12.13
C PRO A 103 17.02 -11.64 10.73
N GLN A 104 18.22 -11.41 10.19
CA GLN A 104 18.59 -11.92 8.86
C GLN A 104 18.71 -13.45 8.81
N VAL A 105 19.14 -14.06 9.92
CA VAL A 105 19.26 -15.52 10.05
C VAL A 105 17.91 -16.15 10.35
N LEU A 106 17.02 -15.44 11.06
CA LEU A 106 15.69 -15.94 11.35
C LEU A 106 14.76 -15.90 10.13
N ALA A 107 14.98 -14.94 9.23
CA ALA A 107 14.16 -14.74 8.03
C ALA A 107 14.69 -15.45 6.77
N SER A 108 15.84 -16.13 6.86
CA SER A 108 16.42 -16.95 5.79
C SER A 108 15.80 -18.33 5.73
#